data_AF-A0AAD6X2C5-F1
#
_entry.id   AF-A0AAD6X2C5-F1
#
_cell.length_a   1.000
_cell.length_b   1.000
_cell.length_c   1.000
_cell.angle_alpha   90.00
_cell.angle_beta   90.00
_cell.angle_gamma   90.00
#
_symmetry.space_group_name_H-M   'P 1'
#
loop_
_entity.id
_entity.type
_entity.pdbx_description
1 polymer ?
#
loop_
_entity_poly.entity_id
_entity_poly.type
_entity_poly.pdbx_seq_one_letter_code
_entity_poly.pdbx_strand_id
1 'polypeptide(L)'
;LPAEPKIFHGRDAELADILKLFGQDSPRIAILGAGGMGKTSLARTVLHREEITAKYHENRFFVACDTTSSQVELAGLIGAHLGIKPGKDLTRAVLQHFSDCPPTLLTLDNLETLWEPVESRNQIEEFLSHLTDIPGIALMITMRGAERPSKVQWTRPFLVPLQPLAKDAARKMFIDIADDRHFLKHVDQVLGLTDNVPLAINLLAHLVGTEGCSKILSRWETEKTSLLSEGYDKKSNLELSISLSLSSSRITSMPRCQDLLALLSILPDGLSDLELMQSKFPIEDILGCKVALLRTTLAYTDERKRLKVLVPIREYMQKLLPASDQMIRPLFKHFQELLELHRGHAGKQTGSLAASRIKSNFQNIQNILQKGL
;
A
#
# COMPACT_ATOMS: atom_id res chain seq x y z
N LEU A 1 11.52 22.57 0.51
CA LEU A 1 11.23 21.15 0.18
C LEU A 1 11.76 20.23 1.27
N PRO A 2 11.12 19.07 1.54
CA PRO A 2 11.74 18.03 2.38
C PRO A 2 13.00 17.48 1.70
N ALA A 3 13.97 16.97 2.48
CA ALA A 3 15.24 16.45 1.95
C ALA A 3 15.03 15.28 0.96
N GLU A 4 16.00 14.99 0.11
CA GLU A 4 15.97 13.78 -0.71
C GLU A 4 16.20 12.52 0.16
N PRO A 5 15.51 11.40 -0.08
CA PRO A 5 15.81 10.14 0.60
C PRO A 5 17.24 9.67 0.26
N LYS A 6 18.06 9.41 1.28
CA LYS A 6 19.47 8.98 1.09
C LYS A 6 19.61 7.53 0.65
N ILE A 7 18.70 6.66 1.10
CA ILE A 7 18.65 5.24 0.74
C ILE A 7 17.39 5.05 -0.11
N PHE A 8 17.58 4.87 -1.41
CA PHE A 8 16.49 4.76 -2.38
C PHE A 8 16.85 3.74 -3.46
N HIS A 9 16.20 2.57 -3.41
CA HIS A 9 16.50 1.44 -4.29
C HIS A 9 15.25 0.88 -4.95
N GLY A 10 15.37 0.42 -6.20
CA GLY A 10 14.36 -0.41 -6.87
C GLY A 10 13.12 0.33 -7.35
N ARG A 11 13.24 1.64 -7.57
CA ARG A 11 12.16 2.50 -8.10
C ARG A 11 12.55 3.23 -9.37
N ASP A 12 13.59 2.78 -10.04
CA ASP A 12 14.15 3.42 -11.24
C ASP A 12 13.13 3.44 -12.39
N ALA A 13 12.35 2.36 -12.55
CA ALA A 13 11.32 2.26 -13.58
C ALA A 13 10.17 3.24 -13.32
N GLU A 14 9.63 3.26 -12.10
CA GLU A 14 8.55 4.17 -11.72
C GLU A 14 9.00 5.63 -11.77
N LEU A 15 10.23 5.92 -11.36
CA LEU A 15 10.82 7.24 -11.47
C LEU A 15 10.95 7.68 -12.94
N ALA A 16 11.48 6.82 -13.80
CA ALA A 16 11.59 7.10 -15.22
C ALA A 16 10.21 7.34 -15.87
N ASP A 17 9.20 6.55 -15.51
CA ASP A 17 7.85 6.73 -16.02
C ASP A 17 7.22 8.04 -15.55
N ILE A 18 7.42 8.42 -14.28
CA ILE A 18 6.99 9.74 -13.77
C ILE A 18 7.68 10.87 -14.54
N LEU A 19 9.00 10.79 -14.74
CA LEU A 19 9.75 11.82 -15.46
C LEU A 19 9.29 11.96 -16.92
N LYS A 20 8.93 10.87 -17.59
CA LYS A 20 8.32 10.93 -18.93
C LYS A 20 6.99 11.69 -18.91
N LEU A 21 6.15 11.48 -17.90
CA LEU A 21 4.88 12.22 -17.77
C LEU A 21 5.13 13.72 -17.58
N PHE A 22 6.22 14.10 -16.91
CA PHE A 22 6.64 15.51 -16.79
C PHE A 22 7.11 16.16 -18.09
N GLY A 23 7.30 15.39 -19.16
CA GLY A 23 7.47 15.91 -20.51
C GLY A 23 6.20 16.53 -21.12
N GLN A 24 5.02 16.23 -20.56
CA GLN A 24 3.75 16.85 -20.98
C GLN A 24 3.55 18.23 -20.30
N ASP A 25 2.64 19.01 -20.84
CA ASP A 25 2.21 20.27 -20.22
C ASP A 25 1.36 19.97 -18.98
N SER A 26 1.77 20.52 -17.84
CA SER A 26 1.05 20.48 -16.56
C SER A 26 0.51 19.10 -16.16
N PRO A 27 1.40 18.12 -15.94
CA PRO A 27 1.02 16.76 -15.62
C PRO A 27 0.29 16.66 -14.29
N ARG A 28 -0.65 15.72 -14.23
CA ARG A 28 -1.47 15.36 -13.06
C ARG A 28 -1.20 13.90 -12.76
N ILE A 29 -0.40 13.64 -11.73
CA ILE A 29 0.16 12.32 -11.43
C ILE A 29 -0.31 11.86 -10.05
N ALA A 30 -0.81 10.63 -9.97
CA ALA A 30 -1.15 10.00 -8.69
C ALA A 30 -0.23 8.80 -8.45
N ILE A 31 0.59 8.89 -7.40
CA ILE A 31 1.42 7.80 -6.89
C ILE A 31 0.61 7.06 -5.84
N LEU A 32 0.15 5.86 -6.19
CA LEU A 32 -0.77 5.05 -5.41
C LEU A 32 -0.09 3.81 -4.84
N GLY A 33 -0.72 3.11 -3.90
CA GLY A 33 -0.21 1.86 -3.32
C GLY A 33 -0.48 1.73 -1.83
N ALA A 34 -0.16 0.56 -1.28
CA ALA A 34 -0.37 0.26 0.13
C ALA A 34 0.47 1.15 1.06
N GLY A 35 0.10 1.12 2.34
CA GLY A 35 0.90 1.70 3.42
C GLY A 35 2.34 1.19 3.39
N GLY A 36 3.32 2.07 3.61
CA GLY A 36 4.73 1.67 3.65
C GLY A 36 5.40 1.31 2.32
N MET A 37 4.74 1.52 1.17
CA MET A 37 5.30 1.18 -0.16
C MET A 37 6.33 2.18 -0.71
N GLY A 38 6.64 3.25 0.02
CA GLY A 38 7.63 4.27 -0.38
C GLY A 38 7.09 5.36 -1.31
N LYS A 39 5.77 5.60 -1.35
CA LYS A 39 5.14 6.63 -2.20
C LYS A 39 5.71 8.03 -1.95
N THR A 40 5.77 8.45 -0.68
CA THR A 40 6.35 9.74 -0.26
C THR A 40 7.83 9.84 -0.63
N SER A 41 8.60 8.76 -0.45
CA SER A 41 10.02 8.73 -0.84
C SER A 41 10.19 8.89 -2.35
N LEU A 42 9.35 8.24 -3.16
CA LEU A 42 9.36 8.40 -4.62
C LEU A 42 8.98 9.83 -5.02
N ALA A 43 7.92 10.40 -4.45
CA ALA A 43 7.50 11.79 -4.71
C ALA A 43 8.61 12.80 -4.36
N ARG A 44 9.28 12.61 -3.21
CA ARG A 44 10.43 13.44 -2.81
C ARG A 44 11.58 13.31 -3.80
N THR A 45 11.91 12.10 -4.22
CA THR A 45 12.98 11.86 -5.19
C THR A 45 12.69 12.58 -6.51
N VAL A 46 11.46 12.47 -7.02
CA VAL A 46 11.01 13.21 -8.23
C VAL A 46 11.23 14.71 -8.08
N LEU A 47 10.86 15.29 -6.93
CA LEU A 47 11.02 16.72 -6.69
C LEU A 47 12.47 17.20 -6.79
N HIS A 48 13.46 16.35 -6.47
CA HIS A 48 14.89 16.69 -6.49
C HIS A 48 15.59 16.38 -7.82
N ARG A 49 14.90 15.76 -8.79
CA ARG A 49 15.48 15.44 -10.10
C ARG A 49 15.90 16.70 -10.85
N GLU A 50 17.00 16.62 -11.59
CA GLU A 50 17.56 17.74 -12.35
C GLU A 50 16.55 18.27 -13.38
N GLU A 51 15.83 17.37 -14.06
CA GLU A 51 14.82 17.72 -15.07
C GLU A 51 13.66 18.52 -14.47
N ILE A 52 13.24 18.15 -13.24
CA ILE A 52 12.18 18.82 -12.49
C ILE A 52 12.67 20.16 -11.93
N THR A 53 13.91 20.18 -11.43
CA THR A 53 14.57 21.39 -10.94
C THR A 53 14.74 22.42 -12.05
N ALA A 54 15.12 21.99 -13.25
CA ALA A 54 15.28 22.86 -14.41
C ALA A 54 13.94 23.43 -14.91
N LYS A 55 12.85 22.65 -14.85
CA LYS A 55 11.52 23.07 -15.34
C LYS A 55 10.78 23.99 -14.37
N TYR A 56 10.81 23.69 -13.07
CA TYR A 56 10.00 24.38 -12.06
C TYR A 56 10.80 25.29 -11.12
N HIS A 57 12.13 25.21 -11.14
CA HIS A 57 13.03 26.00 -10.28
C HIS A 57 12.63 25.92 -8.79
N GLU A 58 12.38 27.06 -8.15
CA GLU A 58 11.93 27.14 -6.75
C GLU A 58 10.42 26.94 -6.59
N ASN A 59 9.63 26.90 -7.69
CA ASN A 59 8.18 26.73 -7.66
C ASN A 59 7.78 25.25 -7.53
N ARG A 60 8.40 24.57 -6.56
CA ARG A 60 8.15 23.17 -6.20
C ARG A 60 7.69 23.14 -4.75
N PHE A 61 6.44 22.77 -4.52
CA PHE A 61 5.84 22.76 -3.20
C PHE A 61 5.50 21.33 -2.80
N PHE A 62 5.83 20.99 -1.55
CA PHE A 62 5.47 19.72 -0.95
C PHE A 62 4.63 19.99 0.28
N VAL A 63 3.39 19.52 0.26
CA VAL A 63 2.39 19.76 1.30
C VAL A 63 1.97 18.41 1.87
N ALA A 64 2.31 18.15 3.13
CA ALA A 64 1.86 16.96 3.84
C ALA A 64 0.44 17.18 4.39
N CYS A 65 -0.52 16.34 3.99
CA CYS A 65 -1.92 16.44 4.38
C CYS A 65 -2.26 15.71 5.69
N ASP A 66 -1.27 15.17 6.41
CA ASP A 66 -1.44 14.40 7.65
C ASP A 66 -2.18 15.15 8.77
N THR A 67 -2.10 16.49 8.76
CA THR A 67 -2.57 17.36 9.85
C THR A 67 -3.80 18.19 9.47
N THR A 68 -4.39 17.97 8.30
CA THR A 68 -5.54 18.72 7.81
C THR A 68 -6.76 17.82 7.74
N SER A 69 -7.93 18.39 8.03
CA SER A 69 -9.21 17.70 8.13
C SER A 69 -10.27 18.25 7.17
N SER A 70 -10.01 19.39 6.52
CA SER A 70 -10.95 20.02 5.59
C SER A 70 -10.25 20.66 4.38
N GLN A 71 -11.05 20.95 3.34
CA GLN A 71 -10.58 21.68 2.15
C GLN A 71 -10.03 23.07 2.50
N VAL A 72 -10.67 23.78 3.42
CA VAL A 72 -10.25 25.12 3.85
C VAL A 72 -8.90 25.07 4.57
N GLU A 73 -8.69 24.07 5.42
CA GLU A 73 -7.40 23.85 6.09
C GLU A 73 -6.30 23.49 5.08
N LEU A 74 -6.60 22.67 4.06
CA LEU A 74 -5.66 22.39 2.97
C LEU A 74 -5.28 23.66 2.21
N ALA A 75 -6.26 24.50 1.85
CA ALA A 75 -6.01 25.78 1.21
C ALA A 75 -5.16 26.71 2.11
N GLY A 76 -5.44 26.76 3.41
CA GLY A 76 -4.63 27.49 4.38
C GLY A 76 -3.19 26.99 4.45
N LEU A 77 -2.99 25.66 4.45
CA LEU A 77 -1.66 25.06 4.47
C LEU A 77 -0.87 25.34 3.19
N ILE A 78 -1.54 25.28 2.02
CA ILE A 78 -0.94 25.69 0.74
C ILE A 78 -0.59 27.18 0.78
N GLY A 79 -1.54 28.03 1.22
CA GLY A 79 -1.33 29.47 1.36
C GLY A 79 -0.13 29.82 2.23
N ALA A 80 0.08 29.09 3.33
CA ALA A 80 1.25 29.25 4.19
C ALA A 80 2.56 28.95 3.47
N HIS A 81 2.61 27.93 2.61
CA HIS A 81 3.79 27.62 1.78
C HIS A 81 4.05 28.69 0.71
N LEU A 82 3.00 29.37 0.25
CA LEU A 82 3.06 30.44 -0.74
C LEU A 82 3.29 31.84 -0.10
N GLY A 83 3.33 31.94 1.23
CA GLY A 83 3.43 33.22 1.94
C GLY A 83 2.16 34.08 1.87
N ILE A 84 1.01 33.48 1.53
CA ILE A 84 -0.29 34.17 1.48
C ILE A 84 -0.80 34.39 2.90
N LYS A 85 -1.11 35.64 3.24
CA LYS A 85 -1.67 36.00 4.55
C LYS A 85 -3.09 35.43 4.72
N PRO A 86 -3.46 34.99 5.93
CA PRO A 86 -4.84 34.60 6.23
C PRO A 86 -5.83 35.71 5.85
N GLY A 87 -6.92 35.33 5.18
CA GLY A 87 -7.95 36.24 4.71
C GLY A 87 -9.32 35.57 4.64
N LYS A 88 -10.35 36.33 4.26
CA LYS A 88 -11.74 35.84 4.23
C LYS A 88 -11.97 34.68 3.26
N ASP A 89 -11.21 34.62 2.16
CA ASP A 89 -11.32 33.57 1.14
C ASP A 89 -9.92 33.09 0.73
N LEU A 90 -9.34 32.24 1.58
CA LEU A 90 -8.02 31.65 1.36
C LEU A 90 -7.98 30.76 0.12
N THR A 91 -9.04 30.02 -0.14
CA THR A 91 -9.15 29.15 -1.32
C THR A 91 -9.00 29.95 -2.60
N ARG A 92 -9.78 31.03 -2.75
CA ARG A 92 -9.68 31.91 -3.91
C ARG A 92 -8.32 32.59 -4.02
N ALA A 93 -7.75 33.04 -2.91
CA ALA A 93 -6.43 33.67 -2.90
C ALA A 93 -5.33 32.72 -3.39
N VAL A 94 -5.37 31.44 -2.99
CA VAL A 94 -4.44 30.40 -3.45
C VAL A 94 -4.59 30.14 -4.96
N LEU A 95 -5.82 29.96 -5.44
CA LEU A 95 -6.09 29.73 -6.86
C LEU A 95 -5.64 30.92 -7.72
N GLN A 96 -5.90 32.15 -7.27
CA GLN A 96 -5.44 33.35 -7.96
C GLN A 96 -3.91 33.44 -7.98
N HIS A 97 -3.25 33.19 -6.85
CA HIS A 97 -1.79 33.22 -6.78
C HIS A 97 -1.15 32.25 -7.79
N PHE A 98 -1.62 31.01 -7.87
CA PHE A 98 -1.09 30.07 -8.86
C PHE A 98 -1.38 30.46 -10.30
N SER A 99 -2.46 31.21 -10.56
CA SER A 99 -2.77 31.71 -11.91
C SER A 99 -1.80 32.81 -12.36
N ASP A 100 -1.29 33.59 -11.42
CA ASP A 100 -0.36 34.71 -11.68
C ASP A 100 1.11 34.29 -11.62
N CYS A 101 1.39 33.06 -11.19
CA CYS A 101 2.74 32.53 -10.97
C CYS A 101 3.30 31.78 -12.19
N PRO A 102 4.64 31.64 -12.27
CA PRO A 102 5.29 30.74 -13.24
C PRO A 102 4.85 29.28 -13.03
N PRO A 103 5.17 28.39 -13.99
CA PRO A 103 4.88 26.97 -13.88
C PRO A 103 5.28 26.40 -12.51
N THR A 104 4.34 25.74 -11.86
CA THR A 104 4.45 25.32 -10.46
C THR A 104 4.15 23.83 -10.34
N LEU A 105 4.99 23.10 -9.59
CA LEU A 105 4.73 21.72 -9.20
C LEU A 105 4.24 21.68 -7.76
N LEU A 106 2.97 21.36 -7.58
CA LEU A 106 2.35 21.14 -6.28
C LEU A 106 2.28 19.64 -5.98
N THR A 107 2.92 19.21 -4.90
CA THR A 107 2.85 17.83 -4.39
C THR A 107 2.01 17.77 -3.13
N LEU A 108 0.91 17.01 -3.15
CA LEU A 108 0.06 16.74 -1.99
C LEU A 108 0.33 15.32 -1.49
N ASP A 109 0.97 15.20 -0.33
CA ASP A 109 1.35 13.92 0.27
C ASP A 109 0.32 13.44 1.28
N ASN A 110 0.03 12.14 1.26
CA ASN A 110 -0.98 11.48 2.11
C ASN A 110 -2.39 12.11 2.00
N LEU A 111 -2.80 12.42 0.78
CA LEU A 111 -4.08 13.08 0.50
C LEU A 111 -5.29 12.23 0.91
N GLU A 112 -5.13 10.92 1.14
CA GLU A 112 -6.20 10.06 1.67
C GLU A 112 -6.76 10.55 3.00
N THR A 113 -5.97 11.24 3.84
CA THR A 113 -6.42 11.78 5.12
C THR A 113 -7.63 12.70 4.94
N LEU A 114 -7.64 13.47 3.85
CA LEU A 114 -8.72 14.40 3.50
C LEU A 114 -9.76 13.79 2.56
N TRP A 115 -9.34 12.87 1.70
CA TRP A 115 -10.19 12.32 0.63
C TRP A 115 -10.96 11.05 1.03
N GLU A 116 -10.47 10.29 2.01
CA GLU A 116 -11.12 9.06 2.49
C GLU A 116 -12.49 9.31 3.13
N PRO A 117 -12.67 10.32 4.02
CA PRO A 117 -13.97 10.59 4.63
C PRO A 117 -15.00 11.00 3.58
N VAL A 118 -16.19 10.42 3.65
CA VAL A 118 -17.25 10.61 2.64
C VAL A 118 -17.74 12.06 2.61
N GLU A 119 -17.72 12.72 3.77
CA GLU A 119 -18.21 14.07 3.99
C GLU A 119 -17.34 15.14 3.29
N SER A 120 -16.02 14.93 3.27
CA SER A 120 -15.05 15.86 2.68
C SER A 120 -14.69 15.51 1.23
N ARG A 121 -14.87 14.24 0.82
CA ARG A 121 -14.41 13.73 -0.48
C ARG A 121 -14.80 14.59 -1.67
N ASN A 122 -16.08 14.97 -1.79
CA ASN A 122 -16.55 15.78 -2.92
C ASN A 122 -15.91 17.18 -2.95
N GLN A 123 -15.74 17.82 -1.80
CA GLN A 123 -15.14 19.15 -1.69
C GLN A 123 -13.65 19.13 -2.04
N ILE A 124 -12.94 18.07 -1.61
CA ILE A 124 -11.54 17.86 -1.98
C ILE A 124 -11.42 17.64 -3.49
N GLU A 125 -12.27 16.81 -4.09
CA GLU A 125 -12.28 16.59 -5.53
C GLU A 125 -12.56 17.87 -6.33
N GLU A 126 -13.49 18.72 -5.89
CA GLU A 126 -13.74 20.04 -6.50
C GLU A 126 -12.54 20.96 -6.41
N PHE A 127 -11.88 20.99 -5.24
CA PHE A 127 -10.69 21.81 -5.06
C PHE A 127 -9.53 21.34 -5.95
N LEU A 128 -9.32 20.03 -6.07
CA LEU A 128 -8.33 19.48 -7.01
C LEU A 128 -8.68 19.84 -8.45
N SER A 129 -9.97 19.77 -8.84
CA SER A 129 -10.42 20.18 -10.17
C SER A 129 -10.01 21.63 -10.45
N HIS A 130 -10.34 22.56 -9.55
CA HIS A 130 -10.00 23.97 -9.70
C HIS A 130 -8.49 24.23 -9.76
N LEU A 131 -7.68 23.50 -8.98
CA LEU A 131 -6.22 23.57 -9.09
C LEU A 131 -5.75 23.13 -10.48
N THR A 132 -6.32 22.04 -10.99
CA THR A 132 -5.89 21.47 -12.27
C THR A 132 -6.41 22.19 -13.51
N ASP A 133 -7.39 23.09 -13.35
CA ASP A 133 -7.86 23.99 -14.42
C ASP A 133 -6.85 25.12 -14.71
N ILE A 134 -5.93 25.38 -13.78
CA ILE A 134 -4.87 26.38 -13.95
C ILE A 134 -3.76 25.80 -14.85
N PRO A 135 -3.53 26.35 -16.06
CA PRO A 135 -2.61 25.75 -17.03
C PRO A 135 -1.16 25.67 -16.56
N GLY A 136 -0.75 26.47 -15.57
CA GLY A 136 0.60 26.47 -15.01
C GLY A 136 0.84 25.46 -13.89
N ILE A 137 -0.18 24.76 -13.40
CA ILE A 137 -0.05 23.82 -12.27
C ILE A 137 0.18 22.39 -12.76
N ALA A 138 1.34 21.85 -12.44
CA ALA A 138 1.56 20.42 -12.37
C ALA A 138 1.17 19.91 -10.97
N LEU A 139 0.38 18.85 -10.91
CA LEU A 139 -0.09 18.25 -9.67
C LEU A 139 0.48 16.84 -9.51
N MET A 140 1.14 16.58 -8.39
CA MET A 140 1.51 15.24 -7.96
C MET A 140 0.83 14.93 -6.64
N ILE A 141 0.21 13.77 -6.51
CA ILE A 141 -0.38 13.33 -5.24
C ILE A 141 0.19 11.98 -4.82
N THR A 142 0.29 11.75 -3.51
CA THR A 142 0.49 10.41 -2.95
C THR A 142 -0.74 10.01 -2.16
N MET A 143 -1.24 8.79 -2.39
CA MET A 143 -2.41 8.28 -1.66
C MET A 143 -2.34 6.78 -1.41
N ARG A 144 -2.95 6.34 -0.30
CA ARG A 144 -3.21 4.92 -0.06
C ARG A 144 -4.32 4.38 -0.94
N GLY A 145 -4.20 3.10 -1.29
CA GLY A 145 -5.14 2.41 -2.14
C GLY A 145 -4.76 2.47 -3.62
N ALA A 146 -5.70 2.11 -4.48
CA ALA A 146 -5.55 2.02 -5.93
C ALA A 146 -6.55 2.93 -6.69
N GLU A 147 -7.30 3.75 -5.97
CA GLU A 147 -8.34 4.63 -6.50
C GLU A 147 -7.84 6.08 -6.57
N ARG A 148 -8.21 6.80 -7.63
CA ARG A 148 -7.86 8.21 -7.85
C ARG A 148 -9.07 9.11 -7.58
N PRO A 149 -8.85 10.35 -7.10
CA PRO A 149 -9.90 11.37 -7.06
C PRO A 149 -10.58 11.56 -8.42
N SER A 150 -11.91 11.63 -8.45
CA SER A 150 -12.69 11.46 -9.70
C SER A 150 -12.75 12.69 -10.60
N LYS A 151 -12.74 13.90 -10.03
CA LYS A 151 -12.90 15.18 -10.76
C LYS A 151 -11.61 15.74 -11.36
N VAL A 152 -10.56 14.92 -11.49
CA VAL A 152 -9.28 15.31 -12.09
C VAL A 152 -9.03 14.47 -13.33
N GLN A 153 -8.74 15.13 -14.45
CA GLN A 153 -8.29 14.45 -15.66
C GLN A 153 -6.80 14.08 -15.51
N TRP A 154 -6.54 12.95 -14.84
CA TRP A 154 -5.20 12.42 -14.60
C TRP A 154 -4.43 12.13 -15.90
N THR A 155 -3.15 12.47 -15.91
CA THR A 155 -2.26 12.28 -17.06
C THR A 155 -2.06 10.78 -17.33
N ARG A 156 -2.06 10.40 -18.62
CA ARG A 156 -1.89 9.02 -19.08
C ARG A 156 -0.49 8.80 -19.66
N PRO A 157 0.04 7.55 -19.59
CA PRO A 157 -0.54 6.37 -18.94
C PRO A 157 -0.59 6.47 -17.41
N PHE A 158 -1.52 5.75 -16.80
CA PHE A 158 -1.62 5.71 -15.34
C PHE A 158 -0.50 4.86 -14.75
N LEU A 159 0.11 5.36 -13.67
CA LEU A 159 1.00 4.54 -12.85
C LEU A 159 0.22 3.41 -12.20
N VAL A 160 0.77 2.20 -12.26
CA VAL A 160 0.28 1.08 -11.46
C VAL A 160 0.56 1.40 -9.98
N PRO A 161 -0.36 1.08 -9.04
CA PRO A 161 -0.07 1.23 -7.62
C PRO A 161 1.25 0.53 -7.26
N LEU A 162 2.09 1.19 -6.46
CA LEU A 162 3.42 0.70 -6.11
C LEU A 162 3.33 -0.68 -5.48
N GLN A 163 4.11 -1.60 -6.05
CA GLN A 163 4.25 -2.97 -5.57
C GLN A 163 5.42 -3.08 -4.58
N PRO A 164 5.52 -4.17 -3.81
CA PRO A 164 6.72 -4.45 -3.04
C PRO A 164 7.99 -4.41 -3.89
N LEU A 165 9.14 -4.20 -3.26
CA LEU A 165 10.40 -4.14 -3.98
C LEU A 165 10.75 -5.50 -4.60
N ALA A 166 11.43 -5.44 -5.74
CA ALA A 166 12.12 -6.61 -6.27
C ALA A 166 13.14 -7.12 -5.24
N LYS A 167 13.35 -8.44 -5.20
CA LYS A 167 14.22 -9.09 -4.19
C LYS A 167 15.62 -8.46 -4.11
N ASP A 168 16.23 -8.17 -5.26
CA ASP A 168 17.57 -7.57 -5.31
C ASP A 168 17.58 -6.15 -4.74
N ALA A 169 16.56 -5.35 -5.00
CA ALA A 169 16.43 -4.00 -4.45
C ALA A 169 16.13 -4.02 -2.95
N ALA A 170 15.26 -4.94 -2.50
CA ALA A 170 14.99 -5.17 -1.08
C ALA A 170 16.27 -5.54 -0.32
N ARG A 171 17.09 -6.42 -0.89
CA ARG A 171 18.38 -6.82 -0.33
C ARG A 171 19.37 -5.67 -0.27
N LYS A 172 19.50 -4.87 -1.33
CA LYS A 172 20.35 -3.67 -1.35
C LYS A 172 19.93 -2.67 -0.27
N MET A 173 18.63 -2.34 -0.21
CA MET A 173 18.07 -1.47 0.81
C MET A 173 18.36 -1.99 2.23
N PHE A 174 18.17 -3.29 2.46
CA PHE A 174 18.45 -3.90 3.76
C PHE A 174 19.92 -3.78 4.16
N ILE A 175 20.84 -4.09 3.24
CA ILE A 175 22.29 -4.03 3.50
C ILE A 175 22.74 -2.60 3.79
N ASP A 176 22.26 -1.63 3.02
CA ASP A 176 22.63 -0.21 3.20
C ASP A 176 22.14 0.36 4.54
N ILE A 177 21.05 -0.18 5.10
CA ILE A 177 20.51 0.26 6.40
C ILE A 177 21.17 -0.49 7.56
N ALA A 178 21.31 -1.81 7.45
CA ALA A 178 21.84 -2.64 8.54
C ALA A 178 23.36 -2.51 8.72
N ASP A 179 24.07 -1.98 7.71
CA ASP A 179 25.52 -1.72 7.69
C ASP A 179 26.41 -2.90 8.16
N ASP A 180 25.96 -4.14 7.94
CA ASP A 180 26.76 -5.32 8.26
C ASP A 180 26.63 -6.42 7.20
N ARG A 181 27.76 -6.64 6.50
CA ARG A 181 27.93 -7.61 5.43
C ARG A 181 28.09 -9.05 5.94
N HIS A 182 28.23 -9.27 7.25
CA HIS A 182 28.37 -10.60 7.84
C HIS A 182 27.04 -11.35 7.98
N PHE A 183 25.89 -10.66 7.82
CA PHE A 183 24.56 -11.25 8.02
C PHE A 183 23.93 -11.96 6.81
N LEU A 184 24.65 -12.13 5.70
CA LEU A 184 24.10 -12.71 4.46
C LEU A 184 23.43 -14.09 4.63
N LYS A 185 23.80 -14.86 5.66
CA LYS A 185 23.26 -16.22 5.87
C LYS A 185 21.75 -16.26 6.15
N HIS A 186 21.18 -15.21 6.76
CA HIS A 186 19.76 -15.19 7.17
C HIS A 186 18.97 -14.01 6.59
N VAL A 187 19.60 -13.14 5.78
CA VAL A 187 18.94 -11.96 5.19
C VAL A 187 17.68 -12.34 4.42
N ASP A 188 17.74 -13.38 3.59
CA ASP A 188 16.59 -13.80 2.77
C ASP A 188 15.41 -14.30 3.63
N GLN A 189 15.70 -14.91 4.79
CA GLN A 189 14.66 -15.34 5.73
C GLN A 189 13.99 -14.13 6.37
N VAL A 190 14.77 -13.13 6.81
CA VAL A 190 14.25 -11.89 7.40
C VAL A 190 13.44 -11.10 6.36
N LEU A 191 13.94 -10.97 5.13
CA LEU A 191 13.22 -10.31 4.05
C LEU A 191 11.90 -11.01 3.72
N GLY A 192 11.87 -12.34 3.81
CA GLY A 192 10.64 -13.14 3.66
C GLY A 192 9.54 -12.76 4.67
N LEU A 193 9.89 -12.23 5.83
CA LEU A 193 8.91 -11.74 6.83
C LEU A 193 8.26 -10.41 6.42
N THR A 194 8.90 -9.67 5.51
CA THR A 194 8.46 -8.33 5.09
C THR A 194 7.65 -8.34 3.80
N ASP A 195 7.64 -9.46 3.06
CA ASP A 195 7.17 -9.51 1.66
C ASP A 195 7.75 -8.38 0.79
N ASN A 196 8.98 -7.96 1.10
CA ASN A 196 9.69 -6.84 0.47
C ASN A 196 8.98 -5.48 0.56
N VAL A 197 8.12 -5.27 1.57
CA VAL A 197 7.51 -3.95 1.83
C VAL A 197 8.59 -2.99 2.36
N PRO A 198 8.87 -1.85 1.69
CA PRO A 198 9.96 -0.94 2.06
C PRO A 198 9.98 -0.51 3.52
N LEU A 199 8.83 -0.14 4.08
CA LEU A 199 8.75 0.26 5.50
C LEU A 199 9.12 -0.90 6.45
N ALA A 200 8.63 -2.11 6.16
CA ALA A 200 8.95 -3.29 6.96
C ALA A 200 10.43 -3.67 6.85
N ILE A 201 11.02 -3.55 5.65
CA ILE A 201 12.47 -3.73 5.43
C ILE A 201 13.25 -2.71 6.27
N ASN A 202 12.87 -1.43 6.21
CA ASN A 202 13.56 -0.37 6.95
C ASN A 202 13.57 -0.63 8.46
N LEU A 203 12.42 -1.02 9.01
CA LEU A 203 12.26 -1.30 10.44
C LEU A 203 13.07 -2.52 10.88
N LEU A 204 12.98 -3.64 10.14
CA LEU A 204 13.78 -4.82 10.47
C LEU A 204 15.27 -4.61 10.26
N ALA A 205 15.69 -3.88 9.23
CA ALA A 205 17.10 -3.64 8.96
C ALA A 205 17.76 -2.85 10.10
N HIS A 206 17.08 -1.85 10.66
CA HIS A 206 17.57 -1.14 11.85
C HIS A 206 17.70 -2.05 13.08
N LEU A 207 16.70 -2.90 13.33
CA LEU A 207 16.74 -3.86 14.44
C LEU A 207 17.81 -4.95 14.23
N VAL A 208 18.06 -5.36 12.99
CA VAL A 208 19.13 -6.30 12.67
C VAL A 208 20.50 -5.66 12.85
N GLY A 209 20.66 -4.39 12.49
CA GLY A 209 21.90 -3.65 12.74
C GLY A 209 22.27 -3.59 14.24
N THR A 210 21.29 -3.66 15.14
CA THR A 210 21.51 -3.64 16.59
C THR A 210 21.58 -5.03 17.23
N GLU A 211 20.77 -6.00 16.77
CA GLU A 211 20.56 -7.29 17.45
C GLU A 211 20.97 -8.53 16.64
N GLY A 212 21.20 -8.38 15.33
CA GLY A 212 21.53 -9.46 14.41
C GLY A 212 20.34 -10.33 13.96
N CYS A 213 20.45 -10.95 12.78
CA CYS A 213 19.33 -11.66 12.15
C CYS A 213 18.75 -12.81 12.99
N SER A 214 19.59 -13.65 13.62
CA SER A 214 19.11 -14.84 14.34
C SER A 214 18.20 -14.49 15.52
N LYS A 215 18.52 -13.40 16.24
CA LYS A 215 17.70 -12.93 17.35
C LYS A 215 16.38 -12.34 16.86
N ILE A 216 16.43 -11.56 15.78
CA ILE A 216 15.22 -10.99 15.15
C ILE A 216 14.28 -12.07 14.63
N LEU A 217 14.81 -13.14 14.01
CA LEU A 217 14.01 -14.29 13.57
C LEU A 217 13.32 -14.97 14.76
N SER A 218 14.01 -15.17 15.88
CA SER A 218 13.43 -15.76 17.09
C SER A 218 12.37 -14.85 17.73
N ARG A 219 12.62 -13.54 17.84
CA ARG A 219 11.64 -12.57 18.36
C ARG A 219 10.40 -12.48 17.49
N TRP A 220 10.55 -12.60 16.17
CA TRP A 220 9.42 -12.57 15.26
C TRP A 220 8.39 -13.67 15.57
N GLU A 221 8.81 -14.85 16.04
CA GLU A 221 7.89 -15.95 16.36
C GLU A 221 6.83 -15.56 17.39
N THR A 222 7.18 -14.70 18.35
CA THR A 222 6.30 -14.25 19.44
C THR A 222 5.74 -12.84 19.21
N GLU A 223 6.56 -11.90 18.76
CA GLU A 223 6.22 -10.48 18.70
C GLU A 223 5.50 -10.08 17.39
N LYS A 224 5.79 -10.78 16.29
CA LYS A 224 5.17 -10.55 14.97
C LYS A 224 5.26 -9.08 14.54
N THR A 225 4.15 -8.49 14.09
CA THR A 225 4.10 -7.09 13.63
C THR A 225 4.43 -6.07 14.70
N SER A 226 4.32 -6.42 15.98
CA SER A 226 4.64 -5.47 17.05
C SER A 226 6.14 -5.19 17.14
N LEU A 227 6.98 -6.11 16.66
CA LEU A 227 8.41 -5.86 16.46
C LEU A 227 8.65 -4.71 15.48
N LEU A 228 7.73 -4.51 14.53
CA LEU A 228 7.76 -3.41 13.54
C LEU A 228 7.06 -2.14 14.06
N SER A 229 6.71 -2.11 15.35
CA SER A 229 6.10 -0.97 16.02
C SER A 229 7.00 -0.36 17.10
N GLU A 230 8.16 -0.95 17.40
CA GLU A 230 9.09 -0.51 18.46
C GLU A 230 9.92 0.75 18.10
N GLY A 231 9.61 1.44 17.00
CA GLY A 231 10.32 2.65 16.57
C GLY A 231 9.92 3.91 17.34
N TYR A 232 10.86 4.85 17.49
CA TYR A 232 10.70 6.13 18.20
C TYR A 232 9.68 7.12 17.59
N ASP A 233 9.16 6.88 16.39
CA ASP A 233 8.26 7.80 15.67
C ASP A 233 6.94 7.13 15.25
N LYS A 234 5.81 7.79 15.52
CA LYS A 234 4.46 7.36 15.09
C LYS A 234 4.37 7.15 13.57
N LYS A 235 5.18 7.87 12.78
CA LYS A 235 5.23 7.74 11.31
C LYS A 235 5.94 6.46 10.83
N SER A 236 6.68 5.79 11.70
CA SER A 236 7.41 4.55 11.42
C SER A 236 6.70 3.33 12.02
N ASN A 237 5.38 3.40 12.22
CA ASN A 237 4.59 2.32 12.81
C ASN A 237 3.79 1.60 11.72
N LEU A 238 4.22 0.39 11.37
CA LEU A 238 3.55 -0.41 10.35
C LEU A 238 2.13 -0.80 10.77
N GLU A 239 1.91 -1.12 12.04
CA GLU A 239 0.59 -1.47 12.58
C GLU A 239 -0.39 -0.29 12.48
N LEU A 240 0.06 0.94 12.74
CA LEU A 240 -0.73 2.16 12.51
C LEU A 240 -1.07 2.34 11.03
N SER A 241 -0.12 2.03 10.14
CA SER A 241 -0.40 2.10 8.71
C SER A 241 -1.47 1.08 8.28
N ILE A 242 -1.48 -0.12 8.86
CA ILE A 242 -2.48 -1.15 8.56
C ILE A 242 -3.84 -0.76 9.16
N SER A 243 -3.85 -0.29 10.42
CA SER A 243 -5.08 0.10 11.10
C SER A 243 -5.81 1.24 10.40
N LEU A 244 -5.09 2.26 9.94
CA LEU A 244 -5.66 3.37 9.15
C LEU A 244 -6.33 2.87 7.86
N SER A 245 -5.75 1.88 7.19
CA SER A 245 -6.37 1.28 6.00
C SER A 245 -7.63 0.46 6.33
N LEU A 246 -7.66 -0.21 7.49
CA LEU A 246 -8.84 -0.96 7.97
C LEU A 246 -9.98 -0.05 8.42
N SER A 247 -9.67 1.11 8.97
CA SER A 247 -10.64 2.13 9.39
C SER A 247 -11.18 2.98 8.25
N SER A 248 -10.71 2.77 7.02
CA SER A 248 -11.15 3.52 5.84
C SER A 248 -12.65 3.30 5.56
N SER A 249 -13.34 4.35 5.10
CA SER A 249 -14.76 4.30 4.76
C SER A 249 -15.07 3.24 3.70
N ARG A 250 -14.12 2.94 2.82
CA ARG A 250 -14.24 1.84 1.83
C ARG A 250 -14.31 0.44 2.45
N ILE A 251 -13.70 0.21 3.61
CA ILE A 251 -13.78 -1.06 4.34
C ILE A 251 -14.96 -1.05 5.29
N THR A 252 -15.13 0.02 6.08
CA THR A 252 -16.15 0.08 7.12
C THR A 252 -17.58 0.14 6.58
N SER A 253 -17.76 0.62 5.33
CA SER A 253 -19.05 0.57 4.64
C SER A 253 -19.46 -0.83 4.15
N MET A 254 -18.53 -1.79 4.12
CA MET A 254 -18.79 -3.14 3.65
C MET A 254 -18.85 -4.14 4.82
N PRO A 255 -20.04 -4.71 5.12
CA PRO A 255 -20.17 -5.73 6.15
C PRO A 255 -19.27 -6.94 5.85
N ARG A 256 -18.61 -7.49 6.88
CA ARG A 256 -17.77 -8.71 6.80
C ARG A 256 -16.56 -8.64 5.86
N CYS A 257 -16.21 -7.45 5.34
CA CYS A 257 -14.99 -7.27 4.54
C CYS A 257 -13.72 -7.58 5.37
N GLN A 258 -13.73 -7.20 6.66
CA GLN A 258 -12.66 -7.56 7.59
C GLN A 258 -12.60 -9.08 7.85
N ASP A 259 -13.74 -9.78 7.87
CA ASP A 259 -13.77 -11.25 8.01
C ASP A 259 -13.13 -11.93 6.78
N LEU A 260 -13.37 -11.42 5.57
CA LEU A 260 -12.70 -11.90 4.36
C LEU A 260 -11.18 -11.70 4.47
N LEU A 261 -10.74 -10.54 4.93
CA LEU A 261 -9.31 -10.25 5.10
C LEU A 261 -8.69 -11.15 6.18
N ALA A 262 -9.39 -11.40 7.28
CA ALA A 262 -8.95 -12.32 8.32
C ALA A 262 -8.81 -13.75 7.79
N LEU A 263 -9.75 -14.21 6.95
CA LEU A 263 -9.65 -15.50 6.25
C LEU A 263 -8.46 -15.58 5.30
N LEU A 264 -8.27 -14.57 4.46
CA LEU A 264 -7.12 -14.52 3.55
C LEU A 264 -5.80 -14.47 4.33
N SER A 265 -5.80 -13.95 5.56
CA SER A 265 -4.60 -13.87 6.39
C SER A 265 -4.08 -15.23 6.84
N ILE A 266 -4.95 -16.22 6.97
CA ILE A 266 -4.56 -17.62 7.25
C ILE A 266 -4.25 -18.43 5.98
N LEU A 267 -4.28 -17.82 4.79
CA LEU A 267 -4.10 -18.48 3.49
C LEU A 267 -2.87 -17.92 2.74
N PRO A 268 -1.66 -18.46 2.96
CA PRO A 268 -0.44 -17.99 2.30
C PRO A 268 -0.48 -18.04 0.76
N ASP A 269 -1.18 -19.01 0.16
CA ASP A 269 -1.37 -19.09 -1.29
C ASP A 269 -2.56 -18.23 -1.78
N GLY A 270 -3.31 -17.61 -0.87
CA GLY A 270 -4.53 -16.87 -1.19
C GLY A 270 -5.63 -17.73 -1.77
N LEU A 271 -6.60 -17.11 -2.45
CA LEU A 271 -7.73 -17.78 -3.12
C LEU A 271 -7.98 -17.20 -4.52
N SER A 272 -8.35 -18.06 -5.46
CA SER A 272 -8.90 -17.65 -6.76
C SER A 272 -10.38 -17.26 -6.64
N ASP A 273 -10.91 -16.56 -7.64
CA ASP A 273 -12.33 -16.19 -7.69
C ASP A 273 -13.26 -17.40 -7.66
N LEU A 274 -12.85 -18.50 -8.31
CA LEU A 274 -13.60 -19.74 -8.29
C LEU A 274 -13.70 -20.31 -6.87
N GLU A 275 -12.59 -20.31 -6.12
CA GLU A 275 -12.57 -20.81 -4.75
C GLU A 275 -13.37 -19.90 -3.81
N LEU A 276 -13.28 -18.58 -3.98
CA LEU A 276 -14.07 -17.61 -3.22
C LEU A 276 -15.58 -17.88 -3.40
N MET A 277 -16.02 -18.10 -4.63
CA MET A 277 -17.44 -18.40 -4.93
C MET A 277 -17.86 -19.80 -4.45
N GLN A 278 -16.98 -20.80 -4.51
CA GLN A 278 -17.31 -22.19 -4.16
C GLN A 278 -17.26 -22.49 -2.66
N SER A 279 -16.48 -21.74 -1.88
CA SER A 279 -16.24 -22.05 -0.46
C SER A 279 -17.44 -21.76 0.45
N LYS A 280 -18.54 -21.21 -0.08
CA LYS A 280 -19.79 -20.92 0.66
C LYS A 280 -19.54 -20.20 1.99
N PHE A 281 -18.62 -19.24 2.00
CA PHE A 281 -18.37 -18.41 3.17
C PHE A 281 -19.65 -17.65 3.53
N PRO A 282 -19.90 -17.39 4.82
CA PRO A 282 -21.05 -16.58 5.23
C PRO A 282 -20.76 -15.10 4.99
N ILE A 283 -20.45 -14.72 3.75
CA ILE A 283 -20.23 -13.35 3.30
C ILE A 283 -21.14 -13.15 2.10
N GLU A 284 -22.18 -12.33 2.25
CA GLU A 284 -23.19 -12.14 1.21
C GLU A 284 -22.59 -11.52 -0.06
N ASP A 285 -21.83 -10.43 0.08
CA ASP A 285 -21.16 -9.74 -1.02
C ASP A 285 -19.63 -9.96 -1.00
N ILE A 286 -19.21 -11.21 -1.25
CA ILE A 286 -17.80 -11.57 -1.23
C ILE A 286 -16.99 -10.89 -2.35
N LEU A 287 -17.59 -10.70 -3.52
CA LEU A 287 -16.94 -10.05 -4.65
C LEU A 287 -16.78 -8.55 -4.42
N GLY A 288 -17.78 -7.89 -3.84
CA GLY A 288 -17.64 -6.51 -3.40
C GLY A 288 -16.56 -6.36 -2.32
N CYS A 289 -16.50 -7.27 -1.34
CA CYS A 289 -15.44 -7.29 -0.34
C CYS A 289 -14.05 -7.45 -0.99
N LYS A 290 -13.90 -8.38 -1.95
CA LYS A 290 -12.67 -8.52 -2.75
C LYS A 290 -12.30 -7.19 -3.42
N VAL A 291 -13.26 -6.51 -4.06
CA VAL A 291 -13.03 -5.23 -4.74
C VAL A 291 -12.59 -4.15 -3.74
N ALA A 292 -13.23 -4.07 -2.57
CA ALA A 292 -12.84 -3.12 -1.53
C ALA A 292 -11.42 -3.38 -1.00
N LEU A 293 -11.04 -4.64 -0.78
CA LEU A 293 -9.67 -5.01 -0.37
C LEU A 293 -8.62 -4.68 -1.43
N LEU A 294 -8.94 -4.87 -2.71
CA LEU A 294 -8.06 -4.47 -3.82
C LEU A 294 -7.95 -2.94 -3.94
N ARG A 295 -9.06 -2.22 -3.82
CA ARG A 295 -9.09 -0.74 -3.88
C ARG A 295 -8.34 -0.08 -2.75
N THR A 296 -8.34 -0.69 -1.57
CA THR A 296 -7.59 -0.22 -0.38
C THR A 296 -6.18 -0.79 -0.31
N THR A 297 -5.81 -1.67 -1.25
CA THR A 297 -4.50 -2.35 -1.33
C THR A 297 -4.14 -3.17 -0.07
N LEU A 298 -5.15 -3.58 0.71
CA LEU A 298 -5.01 -4.54 1.81
C LEU A 298 -4.83 -5.97 1.28
N ALA A 299 -5.30 -6.22 0.05
CA ALA A 299 -5.02 -7.43 -0.70
C ALA A 299 -4.53 -7.08 -2.11
N TYR A 300 -3.89 -8.03 -2.77
CA TYR A 300 -3.43 -7.92 -4.15
C TYR A 300 -3.77 -9.20 -4.93
N THR A 301 -3.77 -9.09 -6.26
CA THR A 301 -3.91 -10.26 -7.13
C THR A 301 -2.54 -10.62 -7.69
N ASP A 302 -2.10 -11.85 -7.50
CA ASP A 302 -0.83 -12.32 -8.04
C ASP A 302 -0.93 -12.69 -9.54
N GLU A 303 0.19 -13.08 -10.15
CA GLU A 303 0.26 -13.51 -11.55
C GLU A 303 -0.64 -14.71 -11.86
N ARG A 304 -0.96 -15.54 -10.84
CA ARG A 304 -1.85 -16.70 -10.94
C ARG A 304 -3.32 -16.33 -10.74
N LYS A 305 -3.64 -15.03 -10.67
CA LYS A 305 -4.99 -14.49 -10.42
C LYS A 305 -5.57 -14.92 -9.08
N ARG A 306 -4.72 -15.10 -8.07
CA ARG A 306 -5.13 -15.40 -6.70
C ARG A 306 -5.08 -14.14 -5.86
N LEU A 307 -6.14 -13.92 -5.09
CA LEU A 307 -6.25 -12.86 -4.11
C LEU A 307 -5.40 -13.23 -2.89
N LYS A 308 -4.35 -12.45 -2.63
CA LYS A 308 -3.36 -12.66 -1.57
C LYS A 308 -3.24 -11.44 -0.68
N VAL A 309 -2.67 -11.64 0.50
CA VAL A 309 -2.41 -10.60 1.50
C VAL A 309 -0.92 -10.65 1.84
N LEU A 310 -0.29 -9.48 1.98
CA LEU A 310 1.15 -9.39 2.31
C LEU A 310 1.41 -9.87 3.73
N VAL A 311 2.53 -10.56 3.97
CA VAL A 311 2.90 -11.15 5.27
C VAL A 311 2.69 -10.18 6.45
N PRO A 312 3.13 -8.92 6.42
CA PRO A 312 2.90 -8.03 7.56
C PRO A 312 1.41 -7.78 7.87
N ILE A 313 0.56 -7.68 6.85
CA ILE A 313 -0.89 -7.54 7.04
C ILE A 313 -1.47 -8.85 7.58
N ARG A 314 -1.00 -9.99 7.08
CA ARG A 314 -1.44 -11.31 7.54
C ARG A 314 -1.15 -11.52 9.02
N GLU A 315 0.06 -11.17 9.46
CA GLU A 315 0.48 -11.31 10.85
C GLU A 315 -0.26 -10.32 11.76
N TYR A 316 -0.51 -9.08 11.30
CA TYR A 316 -1.34 -8.11 12.01
C TYR A 316 -2.75 -8.64 12.27
N MET A 317 -3.41 -9.12 11.21
CA MET A 317 -4.78 -9.65 11.31
C MET A 317 -4.82 -10.89 12.20
N GLN A 318 -3.90 -11.84 12.04
CA GLN A 318 -3.88 -13.04 12.88
C GLN A 318 -3.65 -12.74 14.37
N LYS A 319 -2.91 -11.67 14.69
CA LYS A 319 -2.61 -11.29 16.07
C LYS A 319 -3.75 -10.50 16.72
N LEU A 320 -4.32 -9.53 16.02
CA LEU A 320 -5.25 -8.54 16.60
C LEU A 320 -6.71 -8.74 16.19
N LEU A 321 -6.97 -9.30 15.01
CA LEU A 321 -8.30 -9.46 14.42
C LEU A 321 -8.43 -10.86 13.76
N PRO A 322 -8.28 -11.95 14.52
CA PRO A 322 -8.25 -13.31 13.97
C PRO A 322 -9.60 -13.69 13.35
N ALA A 323 -9.57 -14.56 12.34
CA ALA A 323 -10.78 -15.10 11.74
C ALA A 323 -11.56 -15.95 12.76
N SER A 324 -12.87 -15.79 12.82
CA SER A 324 -13.72 -16.58 13.70
C SER A 324 -13.92 -18.01 13.18
N ASP A 325 -14.19 -18.96 14.07
CA ASP A 325 -14.42 -20.37 13.70
C ASP A 325 -15.54 -20.55 12.67
N GLN A 326 -16.57 -19.70 12.71
CA GLN A 326 -17.67 -19.72 11.75
C GLN A 326 -17.18 -19.44 10.31
N MET A 327 -16.15 -18.61 10.18
CA MET A 327 -15.53 -18.28 8.90
C MET A 327 -14.56 -19.37 8.45
N ILE A 328 -13.85 -20.01 9.39
CA ILE A 328 -12.83 -21.03 9.11
C ILE A 328 -13.45 -22.39 8.75
N ARG A 329 -14.56 -22.79 9.38
CA ARG A 329 -15.17 -24.12 9.15
C ARG A 329 -15.49 -24.43 7.68
N PRO A 330 -16.10 -23.52 6.88
CA PRO A 330 -16.34 -23.76 5.46
C PRO A 330 -15.05 -23.99 4.65
N LEU A 331 -13.98 -23.26 4.99
CA LEU A 331 -12.66 -23.40 4.37
C LEU A 331 -12.08 -24.80 4.63
N PHE A 332 -12.23 -25.29 5.87
CA PHE A 332 -11.82 -26.63 6.25
C PHE A 332 -12.51 -27.71 5.42
N LYS A 333 -13.84 -27.61 5.37
CA LYS A 333 -14.67 -28.52 4.60
C LYS A 333 -14.27 -28.51 3.13
N HIS A 334 -14.02 -27.32 2.56
CA HIS A 334 -13.57 -27.19 1.18
C HIS A 334 -12.25 -27.92 0.90
N PHE A 335 -11.23 -27.76 1.75
CA PHE A 335 -9.95 -28.44 1.56
C PHE A 335 -10.01 -29.94 1.87
N GLN A 336 -10.84 -30.37 2.82
CA GLN A 336 -11.10 -31.80 3.07
C GLN A 336 -11.73 -32.45 1.84
N GLU A 337 -12.78 -31.86 1.29
CA GLU A 337 -13.43 -32.33 0.05
C GLU A 337 -12.44 -32.39 -1.12
N LEU A 338 -11.53 -31.42 -1.23
CA LEU A 338 -10.48 -31.42 -2.26
C LEU A 338 -9.50 -32.59 -2.10
N LEU A 339 -9.09 -32.90 -0.86
CA LEU A 339 -8.19 -34.02 -0.55
C LEU A 339 -8.88 -35.37 -0.77
N GLU A 340 -10.15 -35.51 -0.37
CA GLU A 340 -10.95 -36.71 -0.62
C GLU A 340 -11.16 -36.96 -2.12
N LEU A 341 -11.47 -35.90 -2.88
CA LEU A 341 -11.64 -35.99 -4.32
C LEU A 341 -10.37 -36.47 -5.02
N HIS A 342 -9.19 -36.02 -4.56
CA HIS A 342 -7.92 -36.54 -5.06
C HIS A 342 -7.70 -38.01 -4.72
N ARG A 343 -7.99 -38.44 -3.47
CA ARG A 343 -7.89 -39.84 -3.05
C ARG A 343 -8.80 -40.76 -3.86
N GLY A 344 -10.05 -40.37 -4.11
CA GLY A 344 -11.03 -41.16 -4.86
C GLY A 344 -10.74 -41.27 -6.38
N HIS A 345 -9.87 -40.41 -6.91
CA HIS A 345 -9.54 -40.36 -8.34
C HIS A 345 -8.04 -40.57 -8.63
N ALA A 346 -7.29 -41.11 -7.66
CA ALA A 346 -5.89 -41.45 -7.85
C ALA A 346 -5.72 -42.39 -9.07
N GLY A 347 -4.89 -41.99 -10.03
CA GLY A 347 -4.65 -42.74 -11.27
C GLY A 347 -5.60 -42.43 -12.45
N LYS A 348 -6.57 -41.51 -12.31
CA LYS A 348 -7.48 -41.07 -13.40
C LYS A 348 -7.16 -39.64 -13.86
N GLN A 349 -7.56 -39.24 -15.07
CA GLN A 349 -7.39 -37.86 -15.57
C GLN A 349 -8.00 -36.80 -14.62
N THR A 350 -9.12 -37.10 -13.97
CA THR A 350 -9.74 -36.25 -12.94
C THR A 350 -8.86 -36.09 -11.69
N GLY A 351 -8.03 -37.09 -11.37
CA GLY A 351 -7.01 -37.01 -10.32
C GLY A 351 -5.91 -35.98 -10.62
N SER A 352 -5.59 -35.75 -11.90
CA SER A 352 -4.61 -34.74 -12.33
C SER A 352 -5.09 -33.31 -12.08
N LEU A 353 -6.38 -33.03 -12.30
CA LEU A 353 -6.98 -31.73 -11.99
C LEU A 353 -7.01 -31.47 -10.48
N ALA A 354 -7.35 -32.49 -9.69
CA ALA A 354 -7.33 -32.42 -8.22
C ALA A 354 -5.91 -32.20 -7.69
N ALA A 355 -4.91 -32.91 -8.23
CA ALA A 355 -3.51 -32.74 -7.88
C ALA A 355 -3.01 -31.31 -8.16
N SER A 356 -3.39 -30.74 -9.31
CA SER A 356 -3.05 -29.35 -9.63
C SER A 356 -3.67 -28.36 -8.65
N ARG A 357 -4.92 -28.57 -8.22
CA ARG A 357 -5.58 -27.72 -7.22
C ARG A 357 -4.95 -27.83 -5.84
N ILE A 358 -4.55 -29.03 -5.42
CA ILE A 358 -3.81 -29.26 -4.17
C ILE A 358 -2.47 -28.54 -4.23
N LYS A 359 -1.73 -28.67 -5.34
CA LYS A 359 -0.45 -27.99 -5.53
C LYS A 359 -0.59 -26.46 -5.44
N SER A 360 -1.68 -25.90 -5.96
CA SER A 360 -1.96 -24.46 -5.90
C SER A 360 -2.39 -23.97 -4.50
N ASN A 361 -2.73 -24.88 -3.59
CA ASN A 361 -3.15 -24.58 -2.21
C ASN A 361 -2.23 -25.25 -1.17
N PHE A 362 -1.02 -25.64 -1.55
CA PHE A 362 -0.15 -26.43 -0.69
C PHE A 362 0.15 -25.71 0.62
N GLN A 363 0.51 -24.42 0.57
CA GLN A 363 0.79 -23.64 1.77
C GLN A 363 -0.48 -23.32 2.56
N ASN A 364 -1.63 -23.17 1.88
CA ASN A 364 -2.93 -23.05 2.55
C ASN A 364 -3.22 -24.29 3.41
N ILE A 365 -3.13 -25.48 2.82
CA ILE A 365 -3.37 -26.76 3.50
C ILE A 365 -2.36 -26.96 4.64
N GLN A 366 -1.07 -26.71 4.38
CA GLN A 366 -0.03 -26.84 5.38
C GLN A 366 -0.29 -25.92 6.59
N ASN A 367 -0.59 -24.64 6.36
CA ASN A 367 -0.83 -23.67 7.42
C ASN A 367 -2.06 -24.02 8.26
N ILE A 368 -3.11 -24.50 7.60
CA ILE A 368 -4.34 -24.96 8.24
C ILE A 368 -4.08 -26.17 9.16
N LEU A 369 -3.35 -27.17 8.68
CA LEU A 369 -3.00 -28.36 9.47
C LEU A 369 -2.10 -28.03 10.67
N GLN A 370 -1.12 -27.12 10.49
CA GLN A 370 -0.20 -26.72 11.56
C GLN A 370 -0.91 -25.98 12.70
N LYS A 371 -1.97 -25.23 12.41
CA LYS A 371 -2.74 -24.50 13.42
C LYS A 371 -3.69 -25.40 14.23
N GLY A 372 -3.80 -26.70 13.89
CA GLY A 372 -4.70 -27.63 14.56
C GLY A 372 -6.17 -27.20 14.48
N LEU A 373 -6.50 -26.38 13.48
CA LEU A 373 -7.86 -25.93 13.21
C LEU A 373 -8.71 -27.05 12.61
#